data_AF-A0A1C6FWL2-F1
#
_entry.id   AF-A0A1C6FWL2-F1
#
_cell.length_a   1.000
_cell.length_b   1.000
_cell.length_c   1.000
_cell.angle_alpha   90.00
_cell.angle_beta   90.00
_cell.angle_gamma   90.00
#
_symmetry.space_group_name_H-M   'P 1'
#
loop_
_entity.id
_entity.type
_entity.pdbx_description
1 polymer ?
#
loop_
_entity_poly.entity_id
_entity_poly.type
_entity_poly.pdbx_seq_one_letter_code
_entity_poly.pdbx_strand_id
1 'polypeptide(L)' 'MEALKNYILDFYKTHDKYISICFYDVMDDLKIPKDELDVMLRNLIQDGFIYSVQDADDVAYEFCLKQ' A
#
# COMPACT_ATOMS: atom_id res chain seq x y z
N MET A 1 8.69 5.23 -6.28
CA MET A 1 8.70 4.80 -4.86
C MET A 1 8.19 5.86 -3.91
N GLU A 2 8.65 7.12 -3.98
CA GLU A 2 8.17 8.20 -3.08
C GLU A 2 6.66 8.49 -3.21
N ALA A 3 6.10 8.47 -4.43
CA ALA A 3 4.66 8.70 -4.64
C ALA A 3 3.77 7.69 -3.89
N LEU A 4 4.12 6.40 -3.91
CA LEU A 4 3.39 5.35 -3.18
C LEU A 4 3.51 5.52 -1.66
N LYS A 5 4.70 5.87 -1.15
CA LYS A 5 4.88 6.16 0.28
C LYS A 5 4.02 7.33 0.73
N ASN A 6 3.99 8.41 -0.05
CA ASN A 6 3.15 9.58 0.25
C ASN A 6 1.66 9.24 0.19
N TYR A 7 1.23 8.48 -0.81
CA TYR A 7 -0.15 7.99 -0.91
C TYR A 7 -0.57 7.23 0.36
N ILE A 8 0.26 6.28 0.78
CA ILE A 8 0.02 5.48 1.99
C ILE A 8 -0.04 6.36 3.24
N LEU A 9 0.87 7.34 3.38
CA LEU A 9 0.89 8.26 4.52
C LEU A 9 -0.34 9.18 4.57
N ASP A 10 -0.78 9.68 3.42
CA ASP A 10 -1.96 10.55 3.34
C ASP A 10 -3.25 9.75 3.60
N PHE A 11 -3.31 8.50 3.15
CA PHE A 11 -4.39 7.58 3.50
C PHE A 11 -4.40 7.28 5.01
N TYR A 12 -3.22 7.15 5.65
CA TYR A 12 -3.10 6.91 7.09
C TYR A 12 -3.47 8.12 7.95
N LYS A 13 -3.22 9.35 7.49
CA LYS A 13 -3.68 10.55 8.21
C LYS A 13 -5.20 10.64 8.33
N THR A 14 -5.93 9.96 7.46
CA THR A 14 -7.39 10.01 7.38
C THR A 14 -8.08 8.78 7.98
N HIS A 15 -7.33 7.71 8.33
CA HIS A 15 -7.89 6.43 8.79
C HIS A 15 -7.16 5.90 10.04
N ASP A 16 -7.90 5.34 10.99
CA ASP A 16 -7.38 4.95 12.32
C ASP A 16 -6.76 3.53 12.29
N LYS A 17 -5.45 3.43 12.58
CA LYS A 17 -4.59 2.23 12.85
C LYS A 17 -4.59 1.05 11.87
N TYR A 18 -5.62 0.86 11.06
CA TYR A 18 -5.79 -0.25 10.14
C TYR A 18 -6.25 0.28 8.80
N ILE A 19 -5.52 -0.07 7.75
CA ILE A 19 -5.75 0.43 6.41
C ILE A 19 -5.86 -0.75 5.47
N SER A 20 -6.99 -0.79 4.76
CA SER A 20 -7.15 -1.60 3.57
C SER A 20 -7.14 -0.64 2.39
N ILE A 21 -6.12 -0.75 1.53
CA ILE A 21 -6.09 0.00 0.28
C ILE A 21 -6.45 -0.94 -0.87
N CYS A 22 -7.43 -0.52 -1.66
CA CYS A 22 -7.80 -1.18 -2.90
C CYS A 22 -6.68 -1.01 -3.95
N PHE A 23 -6.24 -2.11 -4.56
CA PHE A 23 -5.19 -2.06 -5.60
C PHE A 23 -5.60 -1.17 -6.78
N TYR A 24 -6.85 -1.29 -7.21
CA TYR A 24 -7.35 -0.58 -8.39
C TYR A 24 -7.34 0.93 -8.19
N ASP A 25 -7.64 1.40 -6.98
CA ASP A 25 -7.63 2.83 -6.64
C ASP A 25 -6.21 3.38 -6.71
N VAL A 26 -5.23 2.67 -6.14
CA VAL A 26 -3.81 3.09 -6.20
C VAL A 26 -3.29 3.08 -7.64
N MET A 27 -3.64 2.04 -8.41
CA MET A 27 -3.26 1.95 -9.81
C MET A 27 -3.83 3.12 -10.62
N ASP A 28 -5.09 3.48 -10.40
CA ASP A 28 -5.72 4.59 -11.12
C ASP A 28 -5.19 5.95 -10.64
N ASP A 29 -5.01 6.16 -9.34
CA ASP A 29 -4.53 7.43 -8.78
C ASP A 29 -3.07 7.70 -9.16
N LEU A 30 -2.20 6.69 -9.05
CA LEU A 30 -0.77 6.82 -9.33
C LEU A 30 -0.40 6.52 -10.78
N LYS A 31 -1.35 6.02 -11.58
CA LYS A 31 -1.13 5.55 -12.96
C LYS A 31 0.00 4.52 -13.06
N ILE A 32 0.05 3.59 -12.09
CA ILE A 32 1.06 2.52 -11.99
C ILE A 32 0.43 1.18 -12.40
N PRO A 33 1.07 0.36 -13.25
CA PRO A 33 0.62 -0.99 -13.58
C PRO A 33 0.58 -1.93 -12.36
N LYS A 34 -0.29 -2.94 -12.37
CA LYS A 34 -0.43 -3.91 -11.26
C LYS A 34 0.90 -4.56 -10.87
N ASP A 35 1.65 -5.06 -11.85
CA ASP A 35 2.91 -5.77 -11.60
C ASP A 35 3.97 -4.86 -10.97
N GLU A 36 4.03 -3.60 -11.40
CA GLU A 36 4.94 -2.62 -10.83
C GLU A 36 4.51 -2.24 -9.41
N LEU A 37 3.21 -2.04 -9.18
CA LEU A 37 2.66 -1.75 -7.86
C LEU A 37 2.92 -2.91 -6.88
N ASP A 38 2.76 -4.17 -7.31
CA ASP A 38 3.05 -5.35 -6.48
C ASP A 38 4.52 -5.41 -6.07
N VAL A 39 5.45 -5.19 -7.00
CA VAL A 39 6.89 -5.10 -6.71
C VAL A 39 7.17 -3.97 -5.73
N MET A 40 6.55 -2.81 -5.92
CA MET A 40 6.74 -1.67 -5.02
C MET A 40 6.23 -1.95 -3.61
N LEU A 41 5.04 -2.54 -3.46
CA LEU A 41 4.49 -2.91 -2.15
C LEU A 41 5.35 -3.96 -1.45
N ARG A 42 5.84 -4.99 -2.16
CA ARG A 42 6.78 -5.97 -1.61
C ARG A 42 8.07 -5.33 -1.10
N ASN A 43 8.62 -4.37 -1.84
CA ASN A 43 9.80 -3.63 -1.41
C ASN A 43 9.52 -2.82 -0.13
N LEU A 44 8.35 -2.18 -0.03
CA LEU A 44 7.97 -1.45 1.19
C LEU A 44 7.80 -2.36 2.42
N ILE A 45 7.36 -3.61 2.21
CA ILE A 45 7.28 -4.62 3.28
C ILE A 45 8.66 -5.08 3.70
N GLN A 46 9.54 -5.37 2.74
CA GLN A 46 10.94 -5.75 3.01
C GLN A 46 11.70 -4.64 3.74
N ASP A 47 11.46 -3.37 3.37
CA ASP A 47 12.00 -2.19 4.04
C ASP A 47 11.40 -1.97 5.44
N GLY A 48 10.34 -2.70 5.80
CA GLY A 48 9.62 -2.58 7.08
C GLY A 48 8.81 -1.30 7.22
N PHE A 49 8.47 -0.63 6.11
CA PHE A 49 7.67 0.58 6.07
C PHE A 49 6.18 0.29 6.30
N ILE A 50 5.68 -0.79 5.69
CA ILE A 50 4.34 -1.36 5.92
C ILE A 50 4.46 -2.83 6.29
N TYR A 51 3.46 -3.39 6.95
CA TYR A 51 3.35 -4.83 7.16
C TYR A 51 1.99 -5.34 6.67
N SER A 52 2.01 -6.43 5.90
CA SER A 52 0.80 -7.09 5.42
C SER A 52 0.06 -7.74 6.58
N VAL A 53 -1.24 -7.48 6.73
CA VAL A 53 -2.08 -8.09 7.77
C VAL A 53 -2.72 -9.40 7.28
N GLN A 54 -2.90 -9.53 5.96
CA GLN A 54 -3.32 -10.77 5.29
C GLN A 54 -2.43 -11.03 4.07
N ASP A 55 -2.42 -12.26 3.55
CA ASP A 55 -1.89 -12.50 2.21
C ASP A 55 -2.68 -11.64 1.24
N ALA A 56 -1.98 -10.93 0.35
CA ALA A 56 -2.59 -10.03 -0.61
C ALA A 56 -3.53 -10.82 -1.54
N ASP A 57 -4.83 -10.71 -1.31
CA ASP A 57 -5.82 -11.16 -2.28
C ASP A 57 -5.78 -10.22 -3.51
N ASP A 58 -6.28 -10.69 -4.65
CA ASP A 58 -6.21 -9.99 -5.94
C ASP A 58 -6.89 -8.60 -5.98
N VAL A 59 -7.54 -8.19 -4.88
CA VAL A 59 -8.43 -7.03 -4.79
C VAL A 59 -7.93 -5.95 -3.83
N ALA A 60 -7.36 -6.32 -2.67
CA ALA A 60 -6.99 -5.35 -1.63
C ALA A 60 -5.69 -5.75 -0.90
N TYR A 61 -4.87 -4.75 -0.58
CA TYR A 61 -3.72 -4.91 0.30
C TYR A 61 -4.09 -4.36 1.68
N GLU A 62 -4.22 -5.26 2.65
CA GLU A 62 -4.40 -4.87 4.04
C GLU A 62 -3.03 -4.71 4.69
N PHE A 63 -2.72 -3.50 5.14
CA PHE A 63 -1.47 -3.26 5.82
C PHE A 63 -1.63 -2.23 6.94
N CYS A 64 -0.65 -2.20 7.83
CA CYS A 64 -0.53 -1.17 8.85
C CYS A 64 0.87 -0.53 8.78
N LEU A 65 0.99 0.70 9.29
CA LEU A 65 2.28 1.39 9.40
C LEU A 65 3.02 0.94 10.65
N LYS A 66 4.33 0.75 10.53
CA LYS A 66 5.21 0.52 11.68
C LYS A 66 5.36 1.83 12.47
N GLN A 67 4.98 1.81 13.74
CA GLN A 67 5.14 2.92 14.69
C GLN A 67 6.62 3.12 15.05
#